data_AF-A0A377YYB5-F1
#
_entry.id   AF-A0A377YYB5-F1
#
_cell.length_a   1.000
_cell.length_b   1.000
_cell.length_c   1.000
_cell.angle_alpha   90.00
_cell.angle_beta   90.00
_cell.angle_gamma   90.00
#
_symmetry.space_group_name_H-M   'P 1'
#
loop_
_entity.id
_entity.type
_entity.pdbx_description
1 polymer ?
#
loop_
_entity_poly.entity_id
_entity_poly.type
_entity_poly.pdbx_seq_one_letter_code
_entity_poly.pdbx_strand_id
1 'polypeptide(L)' 'MPELLTPRLRCSPLQLDDWSFFLSLQQDPQVMLYVADPRPQAAIREAFDSRLPPWTPGDEHWLCLVVRDRLTHTRSA' A
#
# COMPACT_ATOMS: atom_id res chain seq x y z
N MET A 1 5.06 11.91 -8.57
CA MET A 1 6.22 11.43 -7.78
C MET A 1 6.96 10.37 -8.57
N PRO A 2 8.31 10.31 -8.51
CA PRO A 2 9.06 9.29 -9.22
C PRO A 2 8.87 7.92 -8.58
N GLU A 3 8.79 6.89 -9.43
CA GLU A 3 8.82 5.49 -8.99
C GLU A 3 10.24 5.10 -8.59
N LEU A 4 10.36 4.24 -7.57
CA LEU A 4 11.64 3.66 -7.19
C LEU A 4 11.80 2.30 -7.84
N LEU A 5 12.84 2.15 -8.65
CA LEU A 5 13.18 0.90 -9.33
C LEU A 5 14.42 0.28 -8.70
N THR A 6 14.35 -1.02 -8.46
CA THR A 6 15.48 -1.86 -8.05
C THR A 6 15.69 -2.98 -9.07
N PRO A 7 16.72 -3.84 -8.94
CA PRO A 7 16.90 -4.96 -9.85
C PRO A 7 15.70 -5.91 -9.93
N ARG A 8 14.97 -6.09 -8.81
CA ARG A 8 13.86 -7.05 -8.72
C ARG A 8 12.51 -6.42 -8.42
N LEU A 9 12.45 -5.17 -7.97
CA LEU A 9 11.24 -4.55 -7.48
C LEU A 9 10.96 -3.21 -8.18
N ARG A 10 9.67 -2.91 -8.33
CA ARG A 10 9.12 -1.61 -8.70
C ARG A 10 8.25 -1.13 -7.54
N CYS A 11 8.62 0.01 -6.96
CA CYS A 11 7.84 0.67 -5.92
C CYS A 11 7.21 1.93 -6.51
N SER A 12 5.88 1.94 -6.64
CA SER A 12 5.13 3.09 -7.15
C SER A 12 4.20 3.64 -6.07
N PRO A 13 3.75 4.90 -6.16
CA PRO A 13 2.69 5.41 -5.31
C PRO A 13 1.45 4.51 -5.34
N LEU A 14 0.75 4.43 -4.20
CA LEU A 14 -0.55 3.76 -4.08
C LEU A 14 -1.58 4.38 -5.03
N GLN A 15 -2.33 3.53 -5.74
CA GLN A 15 -3.39 3.95 -6.66
C GLN A 15 -4.73 3.32 -6.28
N LEU A 16 -5.83 3.88 -6.80
CA LEU A 16 -7.19 3.36 -6.56
C LEU A 16 -7.31 1.87 -6.87
N ASP A 17 -6.68 1.39 -7.95
CA ASP A 17 -6.69 0.00 -8.40
C ASP A 17 -5.92 -0.96 -7.46
N ASP A 18 -5.19 -0.42 -6.48
CA ASP A 18 -4.53 -1.20 -5.44
C ASP A 18 -5.45 -1.51 -4.25
N TRP A 19 -6.70 -1.02 -4.25
CA TRP A 19 -7.66 -1.25 -3.15
C TRP A 19 -7.83 -2.73 -2.82
N SER A 20 -8.04 -3.59 -3.82
CA SER A 20 -8.29 -5.02 -3.61
C SER A 20 -7.12 -5.71 -2.90
N PHE A 21 -5.89 -5.34 -3.24
CA PHE A 21 -4.70 -5.87 -2.61
C PHE A 21 -4.45 -5.28 -1.21
N PHE A 22 -4.67 -3.98 -1.05
CA PHE A 22 -4.57 -3.35 0.27
C PHE A 22 -5.57 -3.98 1.24
N LEU A 23 -6.81 -4.21 0.80
CA LEU A 23 -7.84 -4.87 1.60
C LEU A 23 -7.46 -6.31 1.94
N SER A 24 -6.92 -7.09 0.99
CA SER A 24 -6.51 -8.46 1.27
C SER A 24 -5.42 -8.53 2.34
N LEU A 25 -4.44 -7.62 2.32
CA LEU A 25 -3.41 -7.54 3.36
C LEU A 25 -4.00 -7.17 4.73
N GLN A 26 -4.94 -6.21 4.74
CA GLN A 26 -5.59 -5.74 5.97
C GLN A 26 -6.55 -6.76 6.59
N GLN A 27 -6.98 -7.76 5.81
CA GLN A 27 -7.86 -8.84 6.27
C GLN A 27 -7.11 -10.14 6.54
N ASP A 28 -5.86 -10.26 6.09
CA ASP A 28 -5.03 -11.43 6.34
C ASP A 28 -4.55 -11.44 7.81
N PRO A 29 -4.99 -12.41 8.64
CA PRO A 29 -4.59 -12.46 10.04
C PRO A 29 -3.09 -12.68 10.24
N GLN A 30 -2.40 -13.34 9.30
CA GLN A 30 -0.96 -13.58 9.41
C GLN A 30 -0.16 -12.30 9.16
N VAL A 31 -0.64 -11.44 8.26
CA VAL A 31 -0.07 -10.11 8.03
C VAL A 31 -0.38 -9.20 9.21
N MET A 32 -1.66 -9.12 9.59
CA MET A 32 -2.11 -8.17 10.60
C MET A 32 -1.56 -8.45 12.00
N LEU A 33 -1.21 -9.71 12.31
CA LEU A 33 -0.49 -10.07 13.53
C LEU A 33 0.73 -9.17 13.79
N TYR A 34 1.41 -8.73 12.74
CA TYR A 34 2.62 -7.90 12.83
C TYR A 34 2.39 -6.43 12.48
N VAL A 35 1.22 -6.08 11.92
CA VAL A 35 0.95 -4.73 11.42
C VAL A 35 0.08 -3.95 12.39
N ALA A 36 -1.08 -4.48 12.78
CA ALA A 36 -2.04 -3.81 13.66
C ALA A 36 -3.18 -4.75 14.08
N ASP A 37 -3.95 -4.34 15.07
CA ASP A 37 -5.22 -5.01 15.38
C ASP A 37 -6.18 -5.02 14.18
N PRO A 38 -7.04 -6.05 14.04
CA PRO A 38 -8.08 -6.07 13.03
C PRO A 38 -9.01 -4.86 13.15
N ARG A 39 -9.36 -4.27 12.00
CA ARG A 39 -10.23 -3.08 11.93
C ARG A 39 -11.42 -3.33 11.02
N PRO A 40 -12.56 -2.66 11.24
CA PRO A 40 -13.69 -2.75 10.32
C PRO A 40 -13.30 -2.22 8.94
N GLN A 41 -13.88 -2.79 7.90
CA GLN A 41 -13.58 -2.44 6.50
C GLN A 41 -13.74 -0.94 6.21
N ALA A 42 -14.67 -0.25 6.86
CA ALA A 42 -14.83 1.20 6.73
C ALA A 42 -13.59 1.97 7.19
N ALA A 43 -12.99 1.59 8.33
CA ALA A 43 -11.74 2.20 8.82
C ALA A 43 -10.54 1.83 7.94
N ILE A 44 -10.53 0.61 7.37
CA ILE A 44 -9.53 0.21 6.37
C ILE A 44 -9.64 1.09 5.12
N ARG A 45 -10.87 1.40 4.69
CA ARG A 45 -11.13 2.24 3.52
C ARG A 45 -10.69 3.69 3.76
N GLU A 46 -11.02 4.27 4.90
CA GLU A 46 -10.56 5.61 5.27
C GLU A 46 -9.03 5.71 5.33
N ALA A 47 -8.37 4.66 5.87
CA ALA A 47 -6.93 4.57 5.86
C ALA A 47 -6.37 4.49 4.42
N PHE A 48 -6.99 3.74 3.52
CA PHE A 48 -6.57 3.70 2.12
C PHE A 48 -6.73 5.06 1.43
N ASP A 49 -7.91 5.68 1.58
CA ASP A 49 -8.24 6.94 0.89
C ASP A 49 -7.33 8.10 1.33
N SER A 50 -6.96 8.16 2.62
CA SER A 50 -6.02 9.18 3.13
C SER A 50 -4.59 9.07 2.60
N ARG A 51 -4.25 7.95 1.93
CA ARG A 51 -2.92 7.69 1.35
C ARG A 51 -2.85 7.89 -0.17
N LEU A 52 -3.99 8.13 -0.82
CA LEU A 52 -4.07 8.36 -2.27
C LEU A 52 -3.57 9.75 -2.74
N PRO A 53 -3.74 10.85 -1.98
CA PRO A 53 -3.24 12.15 -2.41
C PRO A 53 -1.73 12.12 -2.70
N PRO A 54 -1.25 12.89 -3.69
CA PRO A 54 0.18 13.01 -3.96
C PRO A 54 0.93 13.44 -2.70
N TRP A 55 1.94 12.67 -2.32
CA TRP A 55 2.77 12.99 -1.17
C TRP A 55 3.90 13.95 -1.54
N THR A 56 4.21 14.86 -0.63
CA THR A 56 5.33 15.78 -0.67
C THR A 56 6.05 15.81 0.68
N PRO A 57 7.37 16.10 0.71
CA PRO A 57 8.10 16.22 1.97
C PRO A 57 7.47 17.28 2.87
N GLY A 58 7.06 16.87 4.07
CA GLY A 58 6.38 17.74 5.05
C GLY A 58 4.89 17.45 5.22
N ASP A 59 4.29 16.61 4.35
CA ASP A 59 2.89 16.21 4.52
C ASP A 59 2.68 15.34 5.78
N GLU A 60 1.53 15.52 6.42
CA GLU A 60 1.12 14.75 7.60
C GLU A 60 0.77 13.29 7.27
N HIS A 61 0.35 13.03 6.03
CA HIS A 61 0.08 11.68 5.58
C HIS A 61 1.36 10.98 5.11
N TRP A 62 1.37 9.66 5.24
CA TRP A 62 2.56 8.85 4.94
C TRP A 62 2.70 8.64 3.44
N LEU A 63 3.95 8.67 2.94
CA LEU A 63 4.26 8.16 1.62
C LEU A 63 3.94 6.66 1.56
N CYS A 64 2.93 6.29 0.78
CA CYS A 64 2.54 4.89 0.59
C CYS A 64 2.99 4.40 -0.79
N LEU A 65 3.87 3.39 -0.80
CA LEU A 65 4.37 2.76 -2.00
C LEU A 65 3.89 1.32 -2.08
N VAL A 66 3.43 0.91 -3.27
CA VAL A 66 3.11 -0.49 -3.58
C VAL A 66 4.33 -1.13 -4.23
N VAL A 67 4.81 -2.19 -3.60
CA VAL A 67 5.96 -2.97 -4.06
C VAL A 67 5.49 -4.10 -4.97
N ARG A 68 6.00 -4.11 -6.19
CA ARG A 68 5.72 -5.15 -7.19
C ARG A 68 7.03 -5.79 -7.62
N ASP A 69 6.99 -7.10 -7.86
CA ASP A 69 8.06 -7.78 -8.58
C ASP A 69 8.19 -7.17 -9.97
N ARG A 70 9.42 -6.87 -10.38
CA ARG A 70 9.70 -6.10 -11.60
C ARG A 70 9.47 -6.92 -12.87
N LEU A 71 9.60 -8.25 -12.79
CA LEU A 71 9.49 -9.12 -13.95
C LEU A 71 8.04 -9.55 -14.15
N THR A 72 7.40 -10.02 -13.09
CA THR A 72 6.03 -10.57 -13.13
C THR A 72 4.96 -9.53 -12.86
N HIS A 73 5.32 -8.35 -12.33
CA HIS A 73 4.40 -7.31 -11.87
C HIS A 73 3.46 -7.76 -10.73
N THR A 74 3.75 -8.91 -10.12
CA THR A 74 3.02 -9.43 -8.97
C THR A 74 3.30 -8.56 -7.75
N ARG A 75 2.25 -8.18 -7.01
CA ARG A 75 2.41 -7.43 -5.75
C ARG A 75 3.02 -8.37 -4.69
N SER A 76 4.04 -7.92 -3.97
CA SER A 76 4.61 -8.68 -2.84
C SER A 76 3.83 -8.37 -1.58
N ALA A 77 3.33 -9.40 -0.90
CA ALA A 77 2.83 -9.29 0.48
C ALA A 77 4.00 -9.22 1.46
#